data_AF-A0A259GG61-F1
#
_entry.id   AF-A0A259GG61-F1
#
_cell.length_a   1.000
_cell.length_b   1.000
_cell.length_c   1.000
_cell.angle_alpha   90.00
_cell.angle_beta   90.00
_cell.angle_gamma   90.00
#
_symmetry.space_group_name_H-M   'P 1'
#
loop_
_entity.id
_entity.type
_entity.pdbx_description
1 polymer ?
#
loop_
_entity_poly.entity_id
_entity_poly.type
_entity_poly.pdbx_seq_one_letter_code
_entity_poly.pdbx_strand_id
1 'polypeptide(L)'
;MIWILRLLVAFLLTGVATHAVSAITVTGLELVSSKRVGRTVFEYTYKAKVNNSSNEARTGVTATVISAAPATTVVQGAFAVGDVGALATRTSSGAFIVRHDRVAPFALDQLTFTFDAQIGRDVVFSGLPPLPLDAIAALPISPDSGLPELIRLPEGGLELDVNRRDAITDVGQCTGWISACVTPGVRSLDDCVRSVPTCAAGTAVGGAVECCPSACGAAYKKARLSGAPDIDAYMTTYYDDGSCVPGFTGLNAIRSGR
;
A
#
# COMPACT_ATOMS: atom_id res chain seq x y z
N MET A 1 -50.43 -42.08 -7.35
CA MET A 1 -49.13 -42.22 -8.06
C MET A 1 -48.44 -40.86 -7.99
N ILE A 2 -47.17 -40.87 -7.62
CA ILE A 2 -46.48 -39.89 -6.78
C ILE A 2 -46.10 -38.59 -7.53
N TRP A 3 -46.46 -37.43 -6.97
CA TRP A 3 -45.99 -36.11 -7.36
C TRP A 3 -44.74 -35.76 -6.53
N ILE A 4 -43.56 -35.70 -7.17
CA ILE A 4 -42.30 -35.31 -6.50
C ILE A 4 -42.07 -33.81 -6.72
N LEU A 5 -42.30 -33.05 -5.66
CA LEU A 5 -41.98 -31.63 -5.51
C LEU A 5 -40.46 -31.49 -5.34
N ARG A 6 -39.74 -31.02 -6.38
CA ARG A 6 -38.32 -30.64 -6.27
C ARG A 6 -38.21 -29.22 -5.75
N LEU A 7 -37.91 -29.06 -4.47
CA LEU A 7 -37.53 -27.79 -3.85
C LEU A 7 -36.08 -27.46 -4.23
N LEU A 8 -35.90 -26.53 -5.16
CA LEU A 8 -34.63 -25.88 -5.47
C LEU A 8 -34.40 -24.77 -4.43
N VAL A 9 -33.61 -25.07 -3.39
CA VAL A 9 -33.14 -24.05 -2.43
C VAL A 9 -31.94 -23.34 -3.06
N ALA A 10 -32.19 -22.22 -3.72
CA ALA A 10 -31.14 -21.31 -4.19
C ALA A 10 -30.59 -20.54 -2.98
N PHE A 11 -29.50 -21.04 -2.40
CA PHE A 11 -28.75 -20.35 -1.36
C PHE A 11 -27.98 -19.19 -2.00
N LEU A 12 -28.59 -18.00 -2.07
CA LEU A 12 -27.89 -16.77 -2.44
C LEU A 12 -26.84 -16.46 -1.36
N LEU A 13 -25.58 -16.81 -1.62
CA LEU A 13 -24.44 -16.21 -0.91
C LEU A 13 -24.40 -14.72 -1.24
N THR A 14 -25.04 -13.92 -0.40
CA THR A 14 -24.82 -12.46 -0.37
C THR A 14 -23.44 -12.24 0.24
N GLY A 15 -22.43 -12.13 -0.63
CA GLY A 15 -21.10 -11.72 -0.22
C GLY A 15 -21.18 -10.34 0.40
N VAL A 16 -20.96 -10.26 1.71
CA VAL A 16 -20.84 -8.98 2.40
C VAL A 16 -19.53 -8.36 1.91
N ALA A 17 -19.62 -7.32 1.08
CA ALA A 17 -18.46 -6.53 0.74
C ALA A 17 -17.95 -5.89 2.04
N THR A 18 -16.89 -6.44 2.61
CA THR A 18 -16.16 -5.80 3.69
C THR A 18 -15.50 -4.58 3.09
N HIS A 19 -16.17 -3.43 3.15
CA HIS A 19 -15.55 -2.17 2.83
C HIS A 19 -14.38 -2.01 3.80
N ALA A 20 -13.16 -1.94 3.27
CA ALA A 20 -11.99 -1.62 4.05
C ALA A 20 -12.26 -0.28 4.75
N VAL A 21 -12.50 -0.34 6.07
CA VAL A 21 -12.67 0.86 6.87
C VAL A 21 -11.31 1.53 6.84
N SER A 22 -11.25 2.76 6.32
CA SER A 22 -10.06 3.59 6.42
C SER A 22 -9.60 3.58 7.87
N ALA A 23 -8.35 3.16 8.12
CA ALA A 23 -7.78 3.12 9.46
C ALA A 23 -7.81 4.51 10.14
N ILE A 24 -7.92 5.58 9.36
CA ILE A 24 -8.02 6.94 9.84
C ILE A 24 -9.47 7.41 9.71
N THR A 25 -10.04 7.91 10.82
CA THR A 25 -11.43 8.39 10.91
C THR A 25 -11.51 9.73 11.66
N VAL A 26 -12.52 10.55 11.36
CA VAL A 26 -12.81 11.77 12.13
C VAL A 26 -13.75 11.42 13.29
N THR A 27 -13.36 11.72 14.52
CA THR A 27 -14.14 11.47 15.74
C THR A 27 -14.80 12.72 16.30
N GLY A 28 -14.45 13.90 15.81
CA GLY A 28 -15.08 15.15 16.21
C GLY A 28 -14.50 16.36 15.49
N LEU A 29 -15.14 17.51 15.67
CA LEU A 29 -14.69 18.81 15.16
C LEU A 29 -14.49 19.79 16.32
N GLU A 30 -13.46 20.63 16.20
CA GLU A 30 -13.18 21.74 17.11
C GLU A 30 -13.35 23.05 16.34
N LEU A 31 -14.30 23.87 16.78
CA LEU A 31 -14.55 25.18 16.18
C LEU A 31 -13.41 26.14 16.54
N VAL A 32 -12.68 26.61 15.54
CA VAL A 32 -11.60 27.58 15.72
C VAL A 32 -12.13 29.01 15.62
N SER A 33 -12.94 29.29 14.61
CA SER A 33 -13.49 30.62 14.37
C SER A 33 -14.81 30.57 13.62
N SER A 34 -15.60 31.63 13.75
CA SER A 34 -16.81 31.83 12.96
C SER A 34 -16.85 33.25 12.40
N LYS A 35 -17.35 33.39 11.17
CA LYS A 35 -17.53 34.67 10.48
C LYS A 35 -18.91 34.69 9.85
N ARG A 36 -19.69 35.73 10.15
CA ARG A 36 -20.98 35.94 9.50
C ARG A 36 -20.77 36.48 8.08
N VAL A 37 -21.36 35.82 7.08
CA VAL A 37 -21.30 36.24 5.66
C VAL A 37 -22.66 36.82 5.21
N GLY A 38 -23.75 36.31 5.77
CA GLY A 38 -25.11 36.79 5.49
C GLY A 38 -25.98 36.78 6.74
N ARG A 39 -27.29 37.00 6.58
CA ARG A 39 -28.20 37.00 7.74
C ARG A 39 -28.18 35.66 8.49
N THR A 40 -28.19 34.56 7.74
CA THR A 40 -28.24 33.18 8.25
C THR A 40 -27.00 32.35 7.85
N VAL A 41 -26.17 32.87 6.95
CA VAL A 41 -24.99 32.17 6.42
C VAL A 41 -23.72 32.56 7.17
N PHE A 42 -23.00 31.55 7.65
CA PHE A 42 -21.77 31.69 8.42
C PHE A 42 -20.66 30.81 7.81
N GLU A 43 -19.45 31.33 7.81
CA GLU A 43 -18.23 30.55 7.60
C GLU A 43 -17.70 30.08 8.95
N TYR A 44 -17.42 28.80 9.05
CA TYR A 44 -16.85 28.15 10.22
C TYR A 44 -15.51 27.52 9.83
N THR A 45 -14.49 27.85 10.62
CA THR A 45 -13.18 27.22 10.51
C THR A 45 -13.08 26.14 11.56
N TYR A 46 -12.84 24.89 11.13
CA TYR A 46 -12.77 23.73 12.01
C TYR A 46 -11.41 23.06 11.96
N LYS A 47 -10.97 22.55 13.11
CA LYS A 47 -9.99 21.47 13.19
C LYS A 47 -10.71 20.13 13.39
N ALA A 48 -10.19 19.07 12.80
CA ALA A 48 -10.74 17.73 12.97
C ALA A 48 -9.98 16.99 14.09
N LYS A 49 -10.71 16.30 14.97
CA LYS A 49 -10.14 15.25 15.82
C LYS A 49 -10.15 13.96 15.02
N VAL A 50 -8.96 13.41 14.80
CA VAL A 50 -8.72 12.27 13.92
C VAL A 50 -8.22 11.11 14.77
N ASN A 51 -8.79 9.93 14.59
CA ASN A 51 -8.36 8.69 15.23
C ASN A 51 -7.73 7.75 14.20
N ASN A 52 -6.55 7.22 14.52
CA ASN A 52 -5.93 6.13 13.79
C ASN A 52 -6.17 4.83 14.54
N SER A 53 -7.03 3.96 14.01
CA SER A 53 -7.36 2.66 14.59
C SER A 53 -6.40 1.54 14.18
N SER A 54 -5.36 1.83 13.38
CA SER A 54 -4.34 0.84 13.06
C SER A 54 -3.26 0.76 14.13
N ASN A 55 -2.60 -0.41 14.22
CA ASN A 55 -1.45 -0.66 15.09
C ASN A 55 -0.16 0.04 14.63
N GLU A 56 -0.27 0.95 13.67
CA GLU A 56 0.88 1.53 12.98
C GLU A 56 0.73 3.04 12.86
N ALA A 57 1.84 3.75 13.05
CA ALA A 57 1.86 5.18 12.90
C ALA A 57 1.72 5.58 11.43
N ARG A 58 1.01 6.68 11.19
CA ARG A 58 0.80 7.27 9.87
C ARG A 58 1.49 8.63 9.84
N THR A 59 2.34 8.86 8.85
CA THR A 59 3.11 10.11 8.75
C THR A 59 2.58 10.99 7.64
N GLY A 60 2.75 12.30 7.81
CA GLY A 60 2.35 13.28 6.79
C GLY A 60 0.86 13.22 6.40
N VAL A 61 -0.02 12.88 7.36
CA VAL A 61 -1.45 12.70 7.05
C VAL A 61 -2.06 14.03 6.60
N THR A 62 -2.71 14.00 5.45
CA THR A 62 -3.53 15.09 4.90
C THR A 62 -4.95 14.59 4.72
N ALA A 63 -5.91 15.52 4.73
CA ALA A 63 -7.31 15.21 4.56
C ALA A 63 -8.00 16.19 3.61
N THR A 64 -8.98 15.70 2.87
CA THR A 64 -9.92 16.51 2.10
C THR A 64 -11.33 16.25 2.59
N VAL A 65 -12.10 17.32 2.83
CA VAL A 65 -13.52 17.23 3.17
C VAL A 65 -14.39 17.63 1.99
N ILE A 66 -15.46 16.87 1.77
CA ILE A 66 -16.57 17.21 0.87
C ILE A 66 -17.89 17.17 1.66
N SER A 67 -18.90 17.93 1.21
CA SER A 67 -20.22 17.99 1.85
C SER A 67 -21.29 17.51 0.89
N ALA A 68 -22.16 16.62 1.35
CA ALA A 68 -23.39 16.23 0.66
C ALA A 68 -24.61 17.08 1.10
N ALA A 69 -24.48 17.85 2.19
CA ALA A 69 -25.57 18.64 2.74
C ALA A 69 -25.86 19.89 1.87
N PRO A 70 -27.09 20.09 1.38
CA PRO A 70 -27.44 21.25 0.55
C PRO A 70 -27.20 22.60 1.24
N ALA A 71 -27.30 22.65 2.57
CA ALA A 71 -27.09 23.85 3.38
C ALA A 71 -25.63 24.08 3.78
N THR A 72 -24.68 23.23 3.33
CA THR A 72 -23.27 23.33 3.69
C THR A 72 -22.39 23.22 2.45
N THR A 73 -21.60 24.26 2.20
CA THR A 73 -20.62 24.30 1.11
C THR A 73 -19.22 24.32 1.71
N VAL A 74 -18.31 23.52 1.14
CA VAL A 74 -16.90 23.52 1.58
C VAL A 74 -16.17 24.66 0.86
N VAL A 75 -15.67 25.63 1.62
CA VAL A 75 -14.91 26.79 1.08
C VAL A 75 -13.43 26.44 0.93
N GLN A 76 -12.87 25.72 1.90
CA GLN A 76 -11.52 25.18 1.86
C GLN A 76 -11.57 23.74 2.40
N GLY A 77 -11.40 22.76 1.51
CA GLY A 77 -11.57 21.34 1.85
C GLY A 77 -10.30 20.61 2.27
N ALA A 78 -9.14 21.01 1.74
CA ALA A 78 -7.87 20.37 2.06
C ALA A 78 -7.25 20.94 3.34
N PHE A 79 -6.77 20.07 4.22
CA PHE A 79 -6.07 20.45 5.45
C PHE A 79 -5.05 19.41 5.90
N ALA A 80 -4.01 19.87 6.59
CA ALA A 80 -3.02 19.00 7.19
C ALA A 80 -3.53 18.42 8.52
N VAL A 81 -3.38 17.11 8.71
CA VAL A 81 -3.61 16.44 10.01
C VAL A 81 -2.28 16.34 10.78
N GLY A 82 -1.21 15.99 10.07
CA GLY A 82 0.12 15.70 10.63
C GLY A 82 0.28 14.23 11.01
N ASP A 83 1.35 13.89 11.72
CA ASP A 83 1.63 12.50 12.08
C ASP A 83 0.64 11.98 13.13
N VAL A 84 0.05 10.82 12.90
CA VAL A 84 -0.87 10.19 13.84
C VAL A 84 -0.26 8.87 14.30
N GLY A 85 0.04 8.75 15.59
CA GLY A 85 0.58 7.52 16.16
C GLY A 85 -0.34 6.31 15.97
N ALA A 86 0.20 5.11 16.17
CA ALA A 86 -0.58 3.89 16.26
C ALA A 86 -1.63 4.00 17.38
N LEU A 87 -2.88 3.59 17.11
CA LEU A 87 -3.98 3.61 18.08
C LEU A 87 -4.20 4.99 18.75
N ALA A 88 -3.80 6.08 18.10
CA ALA A 88 -3.78 7.41 18.68
C ALA A 88 -4.86 8.31 18.07
N THR A 89 -5.32 9.26 18.89
CA THR A 89 -6.13 10.40 18.44
C THR A 89 -5.29 11.67 18.39
N ARG A 90 -5.51 12.51 17.38
CA ARG A 90 -4.84 13.78 17.18
C ARG A 90 -5.82 14.83 16.67
N THR A 91 -5.72 16.06 17.18
CA THR A 91 -6.35 17.22 16.53
C THR A 91 -5.49 17.68 15.35
N SER A 92 -6.11 17.93 14.20
CA SER A 92 -5.43 18.37 12.98
C SER A 92 -4.58 19.62 13.20
N SER A 93 -3.39 19.64 12.59
CA SER A 93 -2.51 20.83 12.63
C SER A 93 -3.09 21.98 11.80
N GLY A 94 -3.64 21.66 10.62
CA GLY A 94 -4.38 22.57 9.76
C GLY A 94 -5.88 22.58 10.08
N ALA A 95 -6.59 23.49 9.43
CA ALA A 95 -8.04 23.66 9.54
C ALA A 95 -8.68 23.68 8.14
N PHE A 96 -9.97 23.36 8.10
CA PHE A 96 -10.81 23.46 6.90
C PHE A 96 -11.94 24.47 7.16
N ILE A 97 -12.51 25.00 6.08
CA ILE A 97 -13.55 26.03 6.16
C ILE A 97 -14.81 25.53 5.46
N VAL A 98 -15.93 25.59 6.17
CA VAL A 98 -17.26 25.36 5.61
C VAL A 98 -18.12 26.61 5.75
N ARG A 99 -18.96 26.85 4.76
CA ARG A 99 -20.01 27.86 4.80
C ARG A 99 -21.34 27.15 4.96
N HIS A 100 -22.09 27.53 5.98
CA HIS A 100 -23.32 26.86 6.37
C HIS A 100 -24.46 27.86 6.60
N ASP A 101 -25.64 27.51 6.09
CA ASP A 101 -26.88 28.24 6.34
C ASP A 101 -27.58 27.70 7.59
N ARG A 102 -27.59 28.52 8.65
CA ARG A 102 -28.10 28.15 9.98
C ARG A 102 -29.62 28.00 10.06
N VAL A 103 -30.35 28.20 8.97
CA VAL A 103 -31.77 27.81 8.92
C VAL A 103 -31.94 26.29 8.89
N ALA A 104 -30.91 25.56 8.47
CA ALA A 104 -30.85 24.11 8.53
C ALA A 104 -29.97 23.65 9.70
N PRO A 105 -30.22 22.47 10.30
CA PRO A 105 -29.31 21.90 11.27
C PRO A 105 -27.97 21.49 10.60
N PHE A 106 -26.87 21.67 11.32
CA PHE A 106 -25.57 21.17 10.89
C PHE A 106 -25.47 19.66 11.14
N ALA A 107 -25.21 18.88 10.10
CA ALA A 107 -25.17 17.43 10.11
C ALA A 107 -23.74 16.96 9.76
N LEU A 108 -23.00 16.46 10.75
CA LEU A 108 -21.59 16.04 10.58
C LEU A 108 -21.45 14.81 9.70
N ASP A 109 -22.43 13.91 9.75
CA ASP A 109 -22.54 12.70 8.93
C ASP A 109 -22.73 12.98 7.43
N GLN A 110 -23.05 14.22 7.07
CA GLN A 110 -23.10 14.69 5.67
C GLN A 110 -21.73 15.18 5.16
N LEU A 111 -20.68 15.18 6.01
CA LEU A 111 -19.31 15.46 5.62
C LEU A 111 -18.54 14.17 5.40
N THR A 112 -17.97 14.01 4.21
CA THR A 112 -17.10 12.89 3.88
C THR A 112 -15.65 13.36 3.91
N PHE A 113 -14.82 12.63 4.64
CA PHE A 113 -13.38 12.89 4.74
C PHE A 113 -12.61 11.81 4.00
N THR A 114 -11.71 12.22 3.10
CA THR A 114 -10.72 11.34 2.48
C THR A 114 -9.34 11.68 3.01
N PHE A 115 -8.56 10.64 3.30
CA PHE A 115 -7.21 10.79 3.87
C PHE A 115 -6.16 10.30 2.88
N ASP A 116 -5.05 11.03 2.79
CA ASP A 116 -3.79 10.52 2.24
C ASP A 116 -2.75 10.55 3.35
N ALA A 117 -2.05 9.44 3.52
CA ALA A 117 -1.05 9.25 4.56
C ALA A 117 0.14 8.52 3.96
N GLN A 118 1.33 8.78 4.46
CA GLN A 118 2.50 7.99 4.12
C GLN A 118 2.64 6.80 5.07
N ILE A 119 3.24 5.74 4.54
CA ILE A 119 3.69 4.57 5.31
C ILE A 119 5.21 4.60 5.40
N GLY A 120 5.75 4.14 6.53
CA GLY A 120 7.18 4.18 6.78
C GLY A 120 7.80 5.58 6.71
N ARG A 121 9.12 5.60 6.59
CA ARG A 121 10.02 6.75 6.50
C ARG A 121 11.02 6.50 5.38
N ASP A 122 11.53 7.58 4.80
CA ASP A 122 12.61 7.47 3.83
C ASP A 122 13.90 7.04 4.53
N VAL A 123 14.55 6.00 4.02
CA VAL A 123 15.80 5.45 4.53
C VAL A 123 16.86 5.46 3.44
N VAL A 124 18.08 5.81 3.82
CA VAL A 124 19.23 5.64 2.93
C VAL A 124 19.75 4.22 3.13
N PHE A 125 19.66 3.42 2.07
CA PHE A 125 20.22 2.07 2.03
C PHE A 125 21.04 1.90 0.76
N SER A 126 22.32 1.58 0.94
CA SER A 126 23.30 1.41 -0.13
C SER A 126 23.34 -0.03 -0.62
N GLY A 127 22.17 -0.56 -1.03
CA GLY A 127 22.03 -1.84 -1.73
C GLY A 127 22.67 -3.06 -1.06
N LEU A 128 22.67 -4.17 -1.79
CA LEU A 128 23.47 -5.34 -1.43
C LEU A 128 24.91 -5.12 -1.91
N PRO A 129 25.93 -5.66 -1.20
CA PRO A 129 27.25 -5.78 -1.81
C PRO A 129 27.12 -6.60 -3.10
N PRO A 130 27.92 -6.28 -4.13
CA PRO A 130 27.87 -7.01 -5.39
C PRO A 130 28.08 -8.51 -5.12
N LEU A 131 27.34 -9.34 -5.87
CA LEU A 131 27.49 -10.79 -5.79
C LEU A 131 28.96 -11.15 -6.00
N PRO A 132 29.55 -12.05 -5.17
CA PRO A 132 30.91 -12.52 -5.35
C PRO A 132 30.96 -13.43 -6.58
N LEU A 133 31.07 -12.84 -7.77
CA LEU A 133 31.06 -13.56 -9.05
C LEU A 133 32.22 -14.55 -9.15
N ASP A 134 33.32 -14.29 -8.46
CA ASP A 134 34.45 -15.20 -8.29
C ASP A 134 34.07 -16.45 -7.51
N ALA A 135 33.30 -16.31 -6.42
CA ALA A 135 32.80 -17.46 -5.66
C ALA A 135 31.81 -18.30 -6.49
N ILE A 136 30.96 -17.66 -7.30
CA ILE A 136 30.05 -18.36 -8.21
C ILE A 136 30.84 -19.08 -9.31
N ALA A 137 31.86 -18.43 -9.88
CA ALA A 137 32.73 -19.02 -10.90
C ALA A 137 33.58 -20.19 -10.38
N ALA A 138 33.80 -20.27 -9.06
CA ALA A 138 34.50 -21.37 -8.41
C ALA A 138 33.62 -22.60 -8.13
N LEU A 139 32.30 -22.51 -8.35
CA LEU A 139 31.41 -23.66 -8.19
C LEU A 139 31.69 -24.73 -9.25
N PRO A 140 31.44 -26.02 -8.94
CA PRO A 140 31.49 -27.08 -9.93
C PRO A 140 30.59 -26.75 -11.14
N ILE A 141 31.06 -27.08 -12.34
CA ILE A 141 30.27 -26.87 -13.56
C ILE A 141 29.50 -28.15 -13.89
N SER A 142 28.22 -28.01 -14.19
CA SER A 142 27.39 -29.11 -14.67
C SER A 142 27.90 -29.58 -16.04
N PRO A 143 28.16 -30.89 -16.24
CA PRO A 143 28.62 -31.41 -17.52
C PRO A 143 27.53 -31.34 -18.60
N ASP A 144 26.26 -31.20 -18.19
CA ASP A 144 25.11 -31.22 -19.09
C ASP A 144 24.79 -29.82 -19.63
N SER A 145 24.79 -28.79 -18.77
CA SER A 145 24.43 -27.42 -19.14
C SER A 145 25.63 -26.48 -19.28
N GLY A 146 26.79 -26.84 -18.73
CA GLY A 146 27.95 -25.94 -18.65
C GLY A 146 27.77 -24.78 -17.65
N LEU A 147 26.72 -24.80 -16.82
CA LEU A 147 26.47 -23.77 -15.81
C LEU A 147 27.05 -24.16 -14.43
N PRO A 148 27.39 -23.17 -13.58
CA PRO A 148 27.69 -23.40 -12.17
C PRO A 148 26.57 -24.17 -11.45
N GLU A 149 26.91 -25.26 -10.77
CA GLU A 149 25.98 -26.10 -10.02
C GLU A 149 26.17 -25.90 -8.52
N LEU A 150 25.10 -25.51 -7.82
CA LEU A 150 25.11 -25.33 -6.38
C LEU A 150 24.90 -26.67 -5.65
N ILE A 151 24.00 -27.51 -6.17
CA ILE A 151 23.62 -28.79 -5.57
C ILE A 151 23.34 -29.80 -6.69
N ARG A 152 23.95 -30.99 -6.62
CA ARG A 152 23.63 -32.15 -7.47
C ARG A 152 22.90 -33.22 -6.66
N LEU A 153 21.74 -33.67 -7.15
CA LEU A 153 20.97 -34.79 -6.61
C LEU A 153 20.84 -35.89 -7.69
N PRO A 154 20.54 -37.15 -7.31
CA PRO A 154 20.38 -38.23 -8.30
C PRO A 154 19.29 -37.97 -9.35
N GLU A 155 18.24 -37.23 -9.01
CA GLU A 155 17.09 -36.94 -9.88
C GLU A 155 17.03 -35.48 -10.38
N GLY A 156 18.07 -34.67 -10.12
CA GLY A 156 18.11 -33.29 -10.57
C GLY A 156 19.22 -32.46 -9.94
N GLY A 157 19.39 -31.23 -10.40
CA GLY A 157 20.38 -30.29 -9.87
C GLY A 157 19.81 -28.88 -9.73
N LEU A 158 20.45 -28.08 -8.89
CA LEU A 158 20.24 -26.65 -8.81
C LEU A 158 21.44 -25.95 -9.46
N GLU A 159 21.20 -25.37 -10.62
CA GLU A 159 22.19 -24.65 -11.41
C GLU A 159 21.96 -23.14 -11.30
N LEU A 160 23.03 -22.36 -11.43
CA LEU A 160 23.02 -20.91 -11.33
C LEU A 160 23.39 -20.30 -12.69
N ASP A 161 22.45 -19.61 -13.32
CA ASP A 161 22.71 -18.77 -14.48
C ASP A 161 22.65 -17.29 -14.07
N VAL A 162 23.83 -16.67 -13.89
CA VAL A 162 23.94 -15.25 -13.51
C VAL A 162 23.60 -14.29 -14.65
N ASN A 163 23.61 -14.78 -15.90
CA ASN A 163 23.30 -14.00 -17.09
C ASN A 163 21.81 -14.06 -17.45
N ARG A 164 21.08 -15.03 -16.90
CA ARG A 164 19.63 -15.11 -17.05
C ARG A 164 18.97 -13.87 -16.45
N ARG A 165 18.11 -13.27 -17.27
CA ARG A 165 17.26 -12.13 -16.93
C ARG A 165 15.85 -12.46 -17.38
N ASP A 166 15.03 -12.88 -16.43
CA ASP A 166 13.61 -13.09 -16.61
C ASP A 166 12.82 -12.39 -15.51
N ALA A 167 11.51 -12.31 -15.68
CA ALA A 167 10.67 -11.55 -14.78
C ALA A 167 10.72 -12.07 -13.32
N ILE A 168 11.03 -13.36 -13.11
CA ILE A 168 11.22 -13.94 -11.77
C ILE A 168 12.52 -13.44 -11.16
N THR A 169 13.61 -13.43 -11.94
CA THR A 169 14.90 -12.88 -11.52
C THR A 169 14.77 -11.41 -11.15
N ASP A 170 13.99 -10.66 -11.92
CA ASP A 170 13.72 -9.24 -11.70
C ASP A 170 12.93 -8.97 -10.40
N VAL A 171 11.87 -9.75 -10.14
CA VAL A 171 11.17 -9.73 -8.84
C VAL A 171 12.15 -10.05 -7.71
N GLY A 172 13.00 -11.06 -7.90
CA GLY A 172 14.01 -11.47 -6.92
C GLY A 172 15.01 -10.36 -6.59
N GLN A 173 15.52 -9.63 -7.57
CA GLN A 173 16.42 -8.50 -7.34
C GLN A 173 15.74 -7.35 -6.59
N CYS A 174 14.54 -6.99 -7.05
CA CYS A 174 13.74 -5.94 -6.43
C CYS A 174 13.44 -6.24 -4.96
N THR A 175 12.93 -7.45 -4.70
CA THR A 175 12.59 -7.92 -3.35
C THR A 175 13.83 -8.22 -2.51
N GLY A 176 14.95 -8.56 -3.14
CA GLY A 176 16.26 -8.71 -2.51
C GLY A 176 16.74 -7.41 -1.88
N TRP A 177 16.61 -6.28 -2.58
CA TRP A 177 16.93 -4.95 -2.02
C TRP A 177 16.08 -4.66 -0.78
N ILE A 178 14.77 -4.90 -0.85
CA ILE A 178 13.83 -4.66 0.26
C ILE A 178 14.19 -5.54 1.46
N SER A 179 14.42 -6.82 1.22
CA SER A 179 14.78 -7.80 2.26
C SER A 179 16.12 -7.46 2.92
N ALA A 180 17.10 -7.01 2.12
CA ALA A 180 18.39 -6.56 2.59
C ALA A 180 18.30 -5.26 3.40
N CYS A 181 17.42 -4.34 3.00
CA CYS A 181 17.15 -3.11 3.74
C CYS A 181 16.54 -3.41 5.12
N VAL A 182 15.60 -4.37 5.19
CA VAL A 182 14.94 -4.78 6.43
C VAL A 182 15.94 -5.49 7.35
N THR A 183 16.82 -6.32 6.82
CA THR A 183 17.84 -7.05 7.59
C THR A 183 18.93 -6.08 8.09
N PRO A 184 19.31 -6.08 9.38
CA PRO A 184 19.08 -7.10 10.43
C PRO A 184 17.89 -6.84 11.37
N GLY A 185 16.79 -6.26 10.89
CA GLY A 185 15.58 -5.95 11.67
C GLY A 185 15.57 -4.54 12.27
N VAL A 186 16.45 -3.65 11.80
CA VAL A 186 16.57 -2.27 12.29
C VAL A 186 15.63 -1.28 11.58
N ARG A 187 15.03 -1.71 10.45
CA ARG A 187 14.08 -0.92 9.65
C ARG A 187 12.79 -1.70 9.47
N SER A 188 11.68 -0.98 9.38
CA SER A 188 10.40 -1.62 9.06
C SER A 188 10.33 -1.96 7.56
N LEU A 189 9.45 -2.89 7.21
CA LEU A 189 9.19 -3.22 5.81
C LEU A 189 8.62 -2.02 5.06
N ASP A 190 7.75 -1.24 5.69
CA ASP A 190 7.20 0.00 5.12
C ASP A 190 8.31 1.02 4.79
N ASP A 191 9.30 1.20 5.67
CA ASP A 191 10.45 2.10 5.42
C ASP A 191 11.21 1.66 4.17
N CYS A 192 11.49 0.35 4.10
CA CYS A 192 12.26 -0.21 3.00
C CYS A 192 11.49 -0.14 1.69
N VAL A 193 10.22 -0.59 1.64
CA VAL A 193 9.40 -0.52 0.42
C VAL A 193 9.26 0.93 -0.09
N ARG A 194 9.09 1.89 0.82
CA ARG A 194 9.00 3.32 0.46
C ARG A 194 10.31 3.85 -0.15
N SER A 195 11.44 3.35 0.31
CA SER A 195 12.77 3.86 -0.04
C SER A 195 13.43 3.14 -1.20
N VAL A 196 12.72 2.21 -1.80
CA VAL A 196 13.20 1.46 -2.96
C VAL A 196 13.50 2.41 -4.11
N PRO A 197 14.66 2.25 -4.79
CA PRO A 197 14.98 3.05 -5.96
C PRO A 197 13.95 2.89 -7.07
N THR A 198 13.48 4.00 -7.64
CA THR A 198 12.53 3.99 -8.75
C THR A 198 13.24 3.76 -10.08
N CYS A 199 12.72 2.87 -10.93
CA CYS A 199 13.21 2.74 -12.30
C CYS A 199 12.81 3.94 -13.16
N ALA A 200 13.71 4.35 -14.07
CA ALA A 200 13.32 5.26 -15.15
C ALA A 200 12.29 4.55 -16.06
N ALA A 201 11.37 5.32 -16.64
CA ALA A 201 10.33 4.78 -17.51
C ALA A 201 10.95 4.01 -18.69
N GLY A 202 10.47 2.78 -18.94
CA GLY A 202 10.96 1.93 -20.02
C GLY A 202 12.25 1.16 -19.74
N THR A 203 12.83 1.30 -18.54
CA THR A 203 13.96 0.45 -18.12
C THR A 203 13.43 -0.89 -17.63
N ALA A 204 13.96 -1.99 -18.15
CA ALA A 204 13.78 -3.28 -17.52
C ALA A 204 14.36 -3.23 -16.10
N VAL A 205 13.68 -3.89 -15.16
CA VAL A 205 14.27 -4.23 -13.87
C VAL A 205 15.51 -5.07 -14.20
N GLY A 206 16.71 -4.70 -13.74
CA GLY A 206 17.93 -5.48 -14.02
C GLY A 206 18.97 -4.85 -14.96
N GLY A 207 18.89 -3.54 -15.24
CA GLY A 207 20.08 -2.75 -15.60
C GLY A 207 21.07 -2.64 -14.43
N ALA A 208 22.18 -1.89 -14.56
CA ALA A 208 23.18 -1.71 -13.49
C ALA A 208 22.65 -1.07 -12.18
N VAL A 209 21.36 -0.75 -12.12
CA VAL A 209 20.69 -0.14 -10.97
C VAL A 209 19.57 -1.07 -10.52
N GLU A 210 19.66 -1.51 -9.26
CA GLU A 210 18.69 -2.29 -8.48
C GLU A 210 17.39 -1.50 -8.23
N CYS A 211 16.69 -1.12 -9.30
CA CYS A 211 15.46 -0.36 -9.17
C CYS A 211 14.24 -1.29 -9.18
N CYS A 212 13.23 -0.98 -8.39
CA CYS A 212 11.92 -1.63 -8.49
C CYS A 212 10.94 -0.76 -9.28
N PRO A 213 9.93 -1.38 -9.89
CA PRO A 213 8.81 -0.63 -10.44
C PRO A 213 8.10 0.16 -9.33
N SER A 214 8.00 1.47 -9.52
CA SER A 214 7.25 2.36 -8.61
C SER A 214 5.78 1.96 -8.50
N ALA A 215 5.26 1.24 -9.50
CA ALA A 215 3.92 0.65 -9.50
C ALA A 215 3.67 -0.27 -8.29
N CYS A 216 4.68 -1.05 -7.85
CA CYS A 216 4.53 -1.93 -6.70
C CYS A 216 4.35 -1.14 -5.40
N GLY A 217 5.08 -0.03 -5.24
CA GLY A 217 5.01 0.79 -4.03
C GLY A 217 3.63 1.40 -3.80
N ALA A 218 2.94 1.82 -4.87
CA ALA A 218 1.57 2.34 -4.79
C ALA A 218 0.56 1.26 -4.39
N ALA A 219 0.65 0.07 -5.00
CA ALA A 219 -0.22 -1.06 -4.66
C ALA A 219 0.01 -1.53 -3.21
N TYR A 220 1.28 -1.65 -2.80
CA TYR A 220 1.66 -1.95 -1.42
C TYR A 220 1.09 -0.92 -0.45
N LYS A 221 1.34 0.38 -0.69
CA LYS A 221 0.79 1.48 0.13
C LYS A 221 -0.73 1.39 0.26
N LYS A 222 -1.43 1.12 -0.84
CA LYS A 222 -2.90 0.96 -0.83
C LYS A 222 -3.34 -0.22 0.04
N ALA A 223 -2.69 -1.38 -0.06
CA ALA A 223 -3.00 -2.54 0.77
C ALA A 223 -2.77 -2.22 2.27
N ARG A 224 -1.65 -1.57 2.59
CA ARG A 224 -1.28 -1.18 3.96
C ARG A 224 -2.22 -0.15 4.58
N LEU A 225 -2.68 0.82 3.79
CA LEU A 225 -3.70 1.80 4.23
C LEU A 225 -5.10 1.17 4.37
N SER A 226 -5.35 0.05 3.68
CA SER A 226 -6.57 -0.74 3.82
C SER A 226 -6.55 -1.70 5.03
N GLY A 227 -5.46 -1.69 5.81
CA GLY A 227 -5.33 -2.49 7.03
C GLY A 227 -4.67 -3.86 6.85
N ALA A 228 -4.15 -4.19 5.66
CA ALA A 228 -3.38 -5.43 5.49
C ALA A 228 -2.08 -5.39 6.31
N PRO A 229 -1.70 -6.46 7.03
CA PRO A 229 -0.39 -6.57 7.67
C PRO A 229 0.76 -6.32 6.68
N ASP A 230 1.90 -5.85 7.19
CA ASP A 230 3.05 -5.47 6.36
C ASP A 230 3.55 -6.61 5.48
N ILE A 231 3.76 -7.79 6.07
CA ILE A 231 4.22 -8.99 5.37
C ILE A 231 3.19 -9.49 4.35
N ASP A 232 1.90 -9.47 4.69
CA ASP A 232 0.83 -9.94 3.81
C ASP A 232 0.67 -9.03 2.60
N ALA A 233 0.70 -7.70 2.82
CA ALA A 233 0.67 -6.72 1.74
C ALA A 233 1.88 -6.87 0.82
N TYR A 234 3.06 -7.16 1.39
CA TYR A 234 4.29 -7.36 0.64
C TYR A 234 4.24 -8.61 -0.21
N MET A 235 3.90 -9.75 0.39
CA MET A 235 3.77 -11.03 -0.30
C MET A 235 2.73 -10.96 -1.42
N THR A 236 1.57 -10.37 -1.12
CA THR A 236 0.49 -10.21 -2.10
C THR A 236 0.92 -9.35 -3.28
N THR A 237 1.54 -8.19 -3.00
CA THR A 237 1.86 -7.19 -4.04
C THR A 237 3.01 -7.66 -4.93
N TYR A 238 4.10 -8.13 -4.33
CA TYR A 238 5.34 -8.40 -5.05
C TYR A 238 5.42 -9.81 -5.64
N TYR A 239 4.79 -10.81 -5.01
CA TYR A 239 4.90 -12.20 -5.43
C TYR A 239 3.59 -12.78 -5.96
N ASP A 240 2.48 -12.63 -5.24
CA ASP A 240 1.25 -13.33 -5.62
C ASP A 240 0.52 -12.67 -6.79
N ASP A 241 0.37 -11.35 -6.75
CA ASP A 241 -0.13 -10.56 -7.89
C ASP A 241 1.02 -10.29 -8.86
N GLY A 242 2.11 -9.67 -8.39
CA GLY A 242 3.31 -9.46 -9.19
C GLY A 242 3.12 -8.57 -10.42
N SER A 243 1.89 -8.09 -10.65
CA SER A 243 1.44 -7.36 -11.85
C SER A 243 2.21 -6.07 -12.12
N CYS A 244 2.88 -5.56 -11.09
CA CYS A 244 3.72 -4.39 -11.17
C CYS A 244 5.12 -4.66 -11.74
N VAL A 245 5.55 -5.92 -11.89
CA VAL A 245 6.81 -6.30 -12.52
C VAL A 245 6.56 -6.74 -13.97
N PRO A 246 7.13 -6.06 -14.98
CA PRO A 246 6.92 -6.43 -16.38
C PRO A 246 7.24 -7.90 -16.68
N GLY A 247 6.30 -8.60 -17.30
CA GLY A 247 6.46 -10.01 -17.66
C GLY A 247 6.24 -11.01 -16.51
N PHE A 248 6.00 -10.53 -15.29
CA PHE A 248 5.63 -11.39 -14.16
C PHE A 248 4.12 -11.31 -13.93
N THR A 249 3.44 -12.45 -13.98
CA THR A 249 1.99 -12.57 -13.78
C THR A 249 1.61 -13.01 -12.36
N GLY A 250 2.60 -13.07 -11.46
CA GLY A 250 2.41 -13.52 -10.09
C GLY A 250 2.50 -15.04 -9.93
N LEU A 251 2.85 -15.48 -8.72
CA LEU A 251 2.90 -16.89 -8.35
C LEU A 251 1.53 -17.57 -8.44
N ASN A 252 0.44 -16.79 -8.28
CA ASN A 252 -0.91 -17.33 -8.41
C ASN A 252 -1.25 -17.73 -9.85
N ALA A 253 -0.77 -16.98 -10.85
CA ALA A 253 -0.95 -17.36 -12.25
C ALA A 253 -0.25 -18.71 -12.53
N ILE A 254 1.03 -18.81 -12.14
CA ILE A 254 1.85 -20.02 -12.29
C ILE A 254 1.19 -21.23 -11.61
N ARG A 255 0.74 -21.08 -10.35
CA ARG A 255 0.05 -22.15 -9.61
C ARG A 255 -1.26 -22.59 -10.28
N SER A 256 -1.94 -21.66 -10.95
CA SER A 256 -3.20 -21.94 -11.65
C SER A 256 -3.00 -22.48 -13.08
N GLY A 257 -1.75 -22.66 -13.53
CA GLY A 257 -1.42 -23.10 -14.88
C GLY A 257 -1.79 -22.07 -15.96
N ARG A 258 -1.81 -20.77 -15.59
CA ARG A 258 -2.09 -19.64 -16.48
C ARG A 258 -0.82 -18.89 -16.85
#